data_AF-A0A494XGY2-F1
#
_entry.id   AF-A0A494XGY2-F1
#
_cell.length_a   1.000
_cell.length_b   1.000
_cell.length_c   1.000
_cell.angle_alpha   90.00
_cell.angle_beta   90.00
_cell.angle_gamma   90.00
#
_symmetry.space_group_name_H-M   'P 1'
#
loop_
_entity.id
_entity.type
_entity.pdbx_description
1 polymer ?
#
loop_
_entity_poly.entity_id
_entity_poly.type
_entity_poly.pdbx_seq_one_letter_code
_entity_poly.pdbx_strand_id
1 'polypeptide(L)'
;MKLKEKDYAYIIVFLILLLVGIFTFYYGSDKNQIVSYLGFAGTITSLILSVVALIYTFYQSTTSITQAQKITEASEKLNQAIGGFHEVQNQISSSVESMKHVSYQVSEMQNQISASVDSIVQVSNQVSEMDTKVSQVVSGISKAESPTSTDIDSVTFNDIVEILQRNSINGLLTLLLGIYQSRSPKKEFTLGKIIEELNTKYELKLSSDYSYGFLIGFNGTKLIKGLSKNNEEFSLDFIKPDETTKGVLKILDDWHAKAPKYIDKVRTAYSDYYEIKIG
;
A
#
# COMPACT_ATOMS: atom_id res chain seq x y z
N MET A 1 -95.39 -6.68 -1.79
CA MET A 1 -94.89 -7.84 -1.03
C MET A 1 -93.55 -8.24 -1.65
N LYS A 2 -92.42 -7.87 -1.02
CA LYS A 2 -91.09 -8.17 -1.57
C LYS A 2 -90.76 -9.63 -1.22
N LEU A 3 -90.75 -10.51 -2.22
CA LEU A 3 -90.29 -11.88 -2.02
C LEU A 3 -88.82 -11.85 -1.59
N LYS A 4 -88.48 -12.57 -0.52
CA LYS A 4 -87.08 -12.71 -0.07
C LYS A 4 -86.39 -13.72 -0.99
N GLU A 5 -85.07 -13.62 -1.15
CA GLU A 5 -84.26 -14.51 -2.01
C GLU A 5 -84.53 -16.01 -1.78
N LYS A 6 -84.90 -16.40 -0.56
CA LYS A 6 -85.27 -17.77 -0.19
C LYS A 6 -86.56 -18.25 -0.87
N ASP A 7 -87.54 -17.36 -1.07
CA ASP A 7 -88.82 -17.71 -1.69
C ASP A 7 -88.63 -18.07 -3.17
N TYR A 8 -87.67 -17.45 -3.86
CA TYR A 8 -87.30 -17.80 -5.23
C TYR A 8 -86.69 -19.20 -5.33
N ALA A 9 -85.83 -19.58 -4.39
CA ALA A 9 -85.25 -20.93 -4.36
C ALA A 9 -86.34 -22.01 -4.16
N TYR A 10 -87.30 -21.78 -3.26
CA TYR A 10 -88.42 -22.69 -3.05
C TYR A 10 -89.31 -22.80 -4.29
N ILE A 11 -89.61 -21.68 -4.95
CA ILE A 11 -90.39 -21.67 -6.19
C ILE A 11 -89.66 -22.44 -7.30
N ILE A 12 -88.34 -22.28 -7.44
CA ILE A 12 -87.54 -22.99 -8.45
C ILE A 12 -87.55 -24.51 -8.20
N VAL A 13 -87.30 -24.94 -6.96
CA VAL A 13 -87.31 -26.38 -6.60
C VAL A 13 -88.70 -26.99 -6.82
N PHE A 14 -89.76 -26.27 -6.43
CA PHE A 14 -91.13 -26.71 -6.67
C PHE A 14 -91.47 -26.80 -8.17
N LEU A 15 -91.00 -25.83 -8.97
CA LEU A 15 -91.19 -25.83 -10.43
C LEU A 15 -90.46 -27.02 -11.08
N ILE A 16 -89.24 -27.35 -10.63
CA ILE A 16 -88.48 -28.51 -11.11
C ILE A 16 -89.22 -29.81 -10.76
N LEU A 17 -89.71 -29.95 -9.53
CA LEU A 17 -90.48 -31.13 -9.10
C LEU A 17 -91.78 -31.29 -9.90
N LEU A 18 -92.49 -30.18 -10.14
CA LEU A 18 -93.71 -30.18 -10.93
C LEU A 18 -93.42 -30.54 -12.39
N LEU A 19 -92.32 -30.04 -12.95
CA LEU A 19 -91.88 -30.38 -14.31
C LEU A 19 -91.53 -31.86 -14.44
N VAL A 20 -90.76 -32.41 -13.48
CA VAL A 20 -90.46 -33.85 -13.43
C VAL A 20 -91.74 -34.68 -13.30
N GLY A 21 -92.69 -34.24 -12.46
CA GLY A 21 -93.98 -34.90 -12.28
C GLY A 21 -94.81 -34.96 -13.56
N ILE A 22 -94.93 -33.84 -14.29
CA ILE A 22 -95.65 -33.77 -15.57
C ILE A 22 -94.97 -34.68 -16.61
N PHE A 23 -93.64 -34.62 -16.73
CA PHE A 23 -92.90 -35.47 -17.66
C PHE A 23 -93.10 -36.96 -17.35
N THR A 24 -93.07 -37.34 -16.07
CA THR A 24 -93.26 -38.73 -15.62
C THR A 24 -94.67 -39.23 -15.94
N PHE A 25 -95.70 -38.41 -15.71
CA PHE A 25 -97.08 -38.78 -16.01
C PHE A 25 -97.35 -38.92 -17.51
N TYR A 26 -96.82 -37.99 -18.32
CA TYR A 26 -97.03 -37.98 -19.78
C TYR A 26 -96.28 -39.11 -20.50
N TYR A 27 -95.03 -39.37 -20.12
CA TYR A 27 -94.19 -40.37 -20.78
C TYR A 27 -94.19 -41.75 -20.11
N GLY A 28 -94.77 -41.89 -18.92
CA GLY A 28 -94.81 -43.17 -18.18
C GLY A 28 -95.82 -44.20 -18.70
N SER A 29 -96.72 -43.80 -19.59
CA SER A 29 -97.83 -44.66 -20.06
C SER A 29 -97.49 -45.52 -21.28
N ASP A 30 -96.42 -45.21 -22.03
CA ASP A 30 -96.05 -45.91 -23.25
C ASP A 30 -94.62 -46.49 -23.20
N LYS A 31 -94.47 -47.69 -23.75
CA LYS A 31 -93.45 -48.71 -23.44
C LYS A 31 -92.00 -48.21 -23.43
N ASN A 32 -91.32 -48.32 -22.26
CA ASN A 32 -89.89 -48.57 -21.92
C ASN A 32 -88.70 -48.05 -22.78
N GLN A 33 -88.87 -47.59 -24.01
CA GLN A 33 -87.80 -47.21 -24.92
C GLN A 33 -87.15 -45.88 -24.52
N ILE A 34 -87.95 -44.89 -24.11
CA ILE A 34 -87.45 -43.59 -23.66
C ILE A 34 -86.59 -43.75 -22.40
N VAL A 35 -87.02 -44.60 -21.46
CA VAL A 35 -86.25 -44.92 -20.25
C VAL A 35 -84.92 -45.61 -20.60
N SER A 36 -84.92 -46.51 -21.59
CA SER A 36 -83.69 -47.16 -22.07
C SER A 36 -82.72 -46.19 -22.75
N TYR A 37 -83.21 -45.25 -23.57
CA TYR A 37 -82.38 -44.21 -24.19
C TYR A 37 -81.83 -43.24 -23.15
N LEU A 38 -82.62 -42.89 -22.13
CA LEU A 38 -82.17 -42.05 -21.02
C LEU A 38 -81.09 -42.73 -20.18
N GLY A 39 -81.24 -44.04 -19.90
CA GLY A 39 -80.22 -44.84 -19.21
C GLY A 39 -78.91 -44.91 -20.00
N PHE A 40 -78.99 -45.15 -21.30
CA PHE A 40 -77.83 -45.17 -22.20
C PHE A 40 -77.13 -43.80 -22.29
N ALA A 41 -77.90 -42.72 -22.45
CA ALA A 41 -77.38 -41.36 -22.43
C ALA A 41 -76.71 -41.03 -21.09
N GLY A 42 -77.30 -41.47 -19.97
CA GLY A 42 -76.71 -41.33 -18.64
C GLY A 42 -75.35 -42.01 -18.49
N THR A 43 -75.16 -43.20 -19.08
CA THR A 43 -73.86 -43.89 -19.10
C THR A 43 -72.83 -43.13 -19.93
N ILE A 44 -73.20 -42.65 -21.12
CA ILE A 44 -72.31 -41.84 -21.97
C ILE A 44 -71.91 -40.55 -21.25
N THR A 45 -72.86 -39.83 -20.67
CA THR A 45 -72.59 -38.61 -19.89
C THR A 45 -71.64 -38.88 -18.73
N SER A 46 -71.83 -40.00 -18.01
CA SER A 46 -70.95 -40.39 -16.90
C SER A 46 -69.52 -40.71 -17.37
N LEU A 47 -69.38 -41.38 -18.52
CA LEU A 47 -68.09 -41.67 -19.13
C LEU A 47 -67.38 -40.37 -19.54
N ILE A 48 -68.08 -39.45 -20.21
CA ILE A 48 -67.52 -38.15 -20.60
C ILE A 48 -67.09 -37.34 -19.36
N LEU A 49 -67.93 -37.29 -18.32
CA LEU A 49 -67.62 -36.55 -17.10
C LEU A 49 -66.38 -37.12 -16.38
N SER A 50 -66.24 -38.45 -16.38
CA SER A 50 -65.06 -39.14 -15.85
C SER A 50 -63.78 -38.79 -16.62
N VAL A 51 -63.86 -38.71 -17.95
CA VAL A 51 -62.72 -38.32 -18.79
C VAL A 51 -62.33 -36.86 -18.54
N VAL A 52 -63.31 -35.95 -18.44
CA VAL A 52 -63.04 -34.53 -18.11
C VAL A 52 -62.36 -34.41 -16.75
N ALA A 53 -62.82 -35.16 -15.74
CA ALA A 53 -62.20 -35.19 -14.42
C ALA A 53 -60.76 -35.70 -14.45
N LEU A 54 -60.48 -36.74 -15.25
CA LEU A 54 -59.12 -37.27 -15.44
C LEU A 54 -58.21 -36.22 -16.09
N ILE A 55 -58.67 -35.54 -17.15
CA ILE A 55 -57.92 -34.47 -17.81
C ILE A 55 -57.57 -33.35 -16.82
N TYR A 56 -58.54 -32.90 -16.02
CA TYR A 56 -58.30 -31.87 -15.01
C TYR A 56 -57.29 -32.32 -13.95
N THR A 57 -57.41 -33.57 -13.47
CA THR A 57 -56.47 -34.16 -12.51
C THR A 57 -55.05 -34.24 -13.09
N PHE A 58 -54.92 -34.61 -14.37
CA PHE A 58 -53.63 -34.66 -15.05
C PHE A 58 -53.00 -33.26 -15.20
N TYR A 59 -53.78 -32.27 -15.62
CA TYR A 59 -53.31 -30.89 -15.72
C TYR A 59 -52.87 -30.35 -14.35
N GLN A 60 -53.70 -30.54 -13.32
CA GLN A 60 -53.39 -30.16 -11.94
C GLN A 60 -52.13 -30.86 -11.42
N SER A 61 -51.96 -32.15 -11.70
CA SER A 61 -50.77 -32.92 -11.33
C SER A 61 -49.52 -32.34 -11.97
N THR A 62 -49.57 -32.02 -13.26
CA THR A 62 -48.44 -31.44 -14.00
C THR A 62 -48.04 -30.09 -13.40
N THR A 63 -49.02 -29.20 -13.16
CA THR A 63 -48.77 -27.91 -12.51
C THR A 63 -48.18 -28.05 -11.11
N SER A 64 -48.67 -29.02 -10.33
CA SER A 64 -48.18 -29.29 -8.97
C SER A 64 -46.73 -29.76 -8.97
N ILE A 65 -46.34 -30.61 -9.93
CA ILE A 65 -44.94 -31.05 -10.10
C ILE A 65 -44.03 -29.86 -10.42
N THR A 66 -44.43 -28.98 -11.36
CA THR A 66 -43.64 -27.80 -11.71
C THR A 66 -43.50 -26.84 -10.52
N GLN A 67 -44.55 -26.66 -9.71
CA GLN A 67 -44.46 -25.83 -8.51
C GLN A 67 -43.50 -26.45 -7.48
N ALA A 68 -43.57 -27.77 -7.26
CA ALA A 68 -42.65 -28.47 -6.37
C ALA A 68 -41.19 -28.30 -6.82
N GLN A 69 -40.91 -28.42 -8.13
CA GLN A 69 -39.57 -28.18 -8.68
C GLN A 69 -39.08 -26.76 -8.42
N LYS A 70 -39.92 -25.74 -8.65
CA LYS A 70 -39.58 -24.34 -8.35
C LYS A 70 -39.28 -24.10 -6.86
N ILE A 71 -40.01 -24.78 -5.97
CA ILE A 71 -39.76 -24.71 -4.52
C ILE A 71 -38.41 -25.35 -4.19
N THR A 72 -38.08 -26.50 -4.78
CA THR A 72 -36.77 -27.14 -4.62
C THR A 72 -35.64 -26.23 -5.10
N GLU A 73 -35.75 -25.66 -6.30
CA GLU A 73 -34.76 -24.72 -6.83
C GLU A 73 -34.59 -23.48 -5.97
N ALA A 74 -35.71 -22.91 -5.47
CA ALA A 74 -35.67 -21.78 -4.56
C ALA A 74 -35.00 -22.14 -3.22
N SER A 75 -35.24 -23.34 -2.71
CA SER A 75 -34.62 -23.86 -1.48
C SER A 75 -33.12 -24.10 -1.66
N GLU A 76 -32.70 -24.61 -2.81
CA GLU A 76 -31.27 -24.76 -3.15
C GLU A 76 -30.57 -23.40 -3.23
N LYS A 77 -31.18 -22.41 -3.88
CA LYS A 77 -30.66 -21.04 -3.93
C LYS A 77 -30.57 -20.41 -2.54
N LEU A 78 -31.57 -20.65 -1.68
CA LEU A 78 -31.54 -20.20 -0.29
C LEU A 78 -30.36 -20.82 0.47
N ASN A 79 -30.15 -22.13 0.33
CA ASN A 79 -29.03 -22.84 0.97
C ASN A 79 -27.68 -22.30 0.48
N GLN A 80 -27.55 -22.01 -0.82
CA GLN A 80 -26.35 -21.38 -1.36
C GLN A 80 -26.12 -19.98 -0.77
N ALA A 81 -27.18 -19.17 -0.65
CA ALA A 81 -27.09 -17.85 -0.03
C ALA A 81 -26.68 -17.94 1.45
N ILE A 82 -27.23 -18.89 2.20
CA ILE A 82 -26.84 -19.17 3.60
C ILE A 82 -25.36 -19.59 3.68
N GLY A 83 -24.89 -20.44 2.77
CA GLY A 83 -23.47 -20.79 2.66
C GLY A 83 -22.59 -19.57 2.41
N GLY A 84 -23.01 -18.68 1.51
CA GLY A 84 -22.33 -17.41 1.26
C GLY A 84 -22.29 -16.50 2.49
N PHE A 85 -23.37 -16.45 3.28
CA PHE A 85 -23.40 -15.70 4.54
C PHE A 85 -22.41 -16.26 5.57
N HIS A 86 -22.28 -17.58 5.70
CA HIS A 86 -21.29 -18.19 6.59
C HIS A 86 -19.86 -17.84 6.18
N GLU A 87 -19.57 -17.82 4.87
CA GLU A 87 -18.26 -17.41 4.38
C GLU A 87 -17.95 -15.94 4.71
N VAL A 88 -18.92 -15.04 4.48
CA VAL A 88 -18.79 -13.63 4.85
C VAL A 88 -18.60 -13.48 6.37
N GLN A 89 -19.32 -14.24 7.19
CA GLN A 89 -19.16 -14.24 8.65
C GLN A 89 -17.75 -14.65 9.08
N ASN A 90 -17.16 -15.67 8.43
CA ASN A 90 -15.80 -16.10 8.69
C ASN A 90 -14.78 -15.01 8.31
N GLN A 91 -14.95 -14.38 7.15
CA GLN A 91 -14.08 -13.29 6.69
C GLN A 91 -14.15 -12.06 7.60
N ILE A 92 -15.35 -11.72 8.10
CA ILE A 92 -15.52 -10.65 9.09
C ILE A 92 -14.78 -11.02 10.38
N SER A 93 -14.92 -12.26 10.86
CA SER A 93 -14.25 -12.73 12.08
C SER A 93 -12.72 -12.64 11.97
N SER A 94 -12.16 -13.05 10.83
CA SER A 94 -10.72 -12.91 10.58
C SER A 94 -10.26 -11.46 10.47
N SER A 95 -11.11 -10.59 9.90
CA SER A 95 -10.82 -9.16 9.79
C SER A 95 -10.79 -8.50 11.17
N VAL A 96 -11.73 -8.86 12.04
CA VAL A 96 -11.75 -8.40 13.45
C VAL A 96 -10.49 -8.81 14.18
N GLU A 97 -10.00 -10.04 14.00
CA GLU A 97 -8.77 -10.49 14.66
C GLU A 97 -7.53 -9.74 14.14
N SER A 98 -7.46 -9.51 12.82
CA SER A 98 -6.42 -8.68 12.21
C SER A 98 -6.44 -7.25 12.76
N MET A 99 -7.63 -6.67 12.97
CA MET A 99 -7.79 -5.35 13.57
C MET A 99 -7.30 -5.29 15.02
N LYS A 100 -7.52 -6.34 15.82
CA LYS A 100 -6.96 -6.40 17.18
C LYS A 100 -5.43 -6.38 17.15
N HIS A 101 -4.82 -7.14 16.25
CA HIS A 101 -3.38 -7.16 16.09
C HIS A 101 -2.82 -5.78 15.72
N VAL A 102 -3.44 -5.10 14.74
CA VAL A 102 -3.09 -3.71 14.39
C VAL A 102 -3.25 -2.79 15.59
N SER A 103 -4.33 -2.93 16.38
CA SER A 103 -4.52 -2.13 17.59
C SER A 103 -3.39 -2.33 18.60
N TYR A 104 -2.92 -3.57 18.82
CA TYR A 104 -1.78 -3.83 19.69
C TYR A 104 -0.49 -3.19 19.18
N GLN A 105 -0.21 -3.30 17.87
CA GLN A 105 0.96 -2.66 17.26
C GLN A 105 0.92 -1.14 17.40
N VAL A 106 -0.26 -0.52 17.21
CA VAL A 106 -0.42 0.92 17.41
C VAL A 106 -0.15 1.33 18.86
N SER A 107 -0.63 0.55 19.84
CA SER A 107 -0.32 0.81 21.25
C SER A 107 1.16 0.65 21.57
N GLU A 108 1.84 -0.33 20.98
CA GLU A 108 3.29 -0.50 21.13
C GLU A 108 4.06 0.67 20.52
N MET A 109 3.69 1.09 19.30
CA MET A 109 4.26 2.26 18.64
C MET A 109 4.07 3.53 19.48
N GLN A 110 2.90 3.71 20.10
CA GLN A 110 2.66 4.84 20.99
C GLN A 110 3.67 4.87 22.14
N ASN A 111 3.94 3.72 22.78
CA ASN A 111 4.94 3.63 23.84
C ASN A 111 6.35 3.93 23.34
N GLN A 112 6.73 3.42 22.16
CA GLN A 112 8.03 3.70 21.54
C GLN A 112 8.19 5.20 21.19
N ILE A 113 7.13 5.84 20.71
CA ILE A 113 7.10 7.28 20.43
C ILE A 113 7.27 8.06 21.73
N SER A 114 6.53 7.73 22.79
CA SER A 114 6.68 8.37 24.10
C SER A 114 8.12 8.30 24.62
N ALA A 115 8.75 7.12 24.57
CA ALA A 115 10.15 6.95 24.97
C ALA A 115 11.13 7.76 24.09
N SER A 116 10.84 7.87 22.80
CA SER A 116 11.63 8.69 21.87
C SER A 116 11.49 10.18 22.18
N VAL A 117 10.30 10.64 22.51
CA VAL A 117 10.04 12.04 22.95
C VAL A 117 10.83 12.34 24.22
N ASP A 118 10.81 11.44 25.21
CA ASP A 118 11.58 11.62 26.44
C ASP A 118 13.08 11.72 26.15
N SER A 119 13.59 10.88 25.24
CA SER A 119 14.99 10.92 24.80
C SER A 119 15.34 12.24 24.09
N ILE A 120 14.44 12.76 23.26
CA ILE A 120 14.61 14.07 22.60
C ILE A 120 14.66 15.20 23.63
N VAL A 121 13.78 15.18 24.64
CA VAL A 121 13.79 16.17 25.73
C VAL A 121 15.12 16.13 26.47
N GLN A 122 15.67 14.94 26.76
CA GLN A 122 16.98 14.82 27.41
C GLN A 122 18.11 15.40 26.55
N VAL A 123 18.16 15.07 25.26
CA VAL A 123 19.15 15.63 24.32
C VAL A 123 19.00 17.15 24.21
N SER A 124 17.77 17.66 24.16
CA SER A 124 17.51 19.10 24.10
C SER A 124 18.07 19.83 25.33
N ASN A 125 17.88 19.26 26.52
CA ASN A 125 18.46 19.82 27.75
C ASN A 125 19.99 19.80 27.71
N GLN A 126 20.60 18.70 27.26
CA GLN A 126 22.07 18.61 27.10
C GLN A 126 22.62 19.62 26.09
N VAL A 127 21.92 19.86 24.98
CA VAL A 127 22.30 20.87 24.00
C VAL A 127 22.21 22.27 24.60
N SER A 128 21.19 22.56 25.41
CA SER A 128 21.08 23.85 26.12
C SER A 128 22.23 24.06 27.13
N GLU A 129 22.59 23.02 27.89
CA GLU A 129 23.79 23.05 28.75
C GLU A 129 25.09 23.21 27.94
N MET A 130 25.14 22.65 26.74
CA MET A 130 26.29 22.79 25.86
C MET A 130 26.40 24.22 25.30
N ASP A 131 25.28 24.82 24.92
CA ASP A 131 25.22 26.21 24.42
C ASP A 131 25.71 27.21 25.48
N THR A 132 25.34 27.00 26.74
CA THR A 132 25.85 27.81 27.86
C THR A 132 27.36 27.62 28.06
N LYS A 133 27.87 26.37 28.01
CA LYS A 133 29.32 26.10 28.08
C LYS A 133 30.08 26.69 26.89
N VAL A 134 29.55 26.58 25.68
CA VAL A 134 30.12 27.17 24.46
C VAL A 134 30.17 28.69 24.58
N SER A 135 29.09 29.32 25.06
CA SER A 135 29.07 30.77 25.32
C SER A 135 30.15 31.20 26.31
N GLN A 136 30.38 30.42 27.37
CA GLN A 136 31.49 30.66 28.31
C GLN A 136 32.86 30.53 27.64
N VAL A 137 33.08 29.47 26.84
CA VAL A 137 34.33 29.27 26.10
C VAL A 137 34.59 30.39 25.10
N VAL A 138 33.58 30.77 24.30
CA VAL A 138 33.66 31.89 23.35
C VAL A 138 34.04 33.18 24.08
N SER A 139 33.38 33.49 25.21
CA SER A 139 33.72 34.66 26.01
C SER A 139 35.15 34.64 26.58
N GLY A 140 35.69 33.45 26.86
CA GLY A 140 37.08 33.24 27.28
C GLY A 140 38.07 33.46 26.14
N ILE A 141 37.74 32.99 24.93
CA ILE A 141 38.56 33.19 23.72
C ILE A 141 38.56 34.67 23.31
N SER A 142 37.42 35.36 23.37
CA SER A 142 37.34 36.80 23.08
C SER A 142 38.17 37.66 24.04
N LYS A 143 38.47 37.16 25.25
CA LYS A 143 39.40 37.80 26.19
C LYS A 143 40.86 37.41 25.95
N ALA A 144 41.12 36.37 25.17
CA ALA A 144 42.46 35.85 24.87
C ALA A 144 43.03 36.34 23.53
N GLU A 145 42.27 37.07 22.71
CA GLU A 145 42.78 37.70 21.49
C GLU A 145 43.62 38.94 21.81
N SER A 146 44.93 38.72 21.97
CA SER A 146 45.95 39.62 21.43
C SER A 146 46.31 39.10 20.03
N PRO A 147 46.48 39.96 19.00
CA PRO A 147 46.61 39.51 17.63
C PRO A 147 47.97 38.84 17.43
N THR A 148 48.00 37.51 17.32
CA THR A 148 49.16 36.81 16.77
C THR A 148 48.75 36.21 15.42
N SER A 149 49.12 36.92 14.37
CA SER A 149 49.14 36.41 13.00
C SER A 149 50.11 35.23 12.93
N THR A 150 49.60 34.00 12.87
CA THR A 150 50.43 32.84 12.51
C THR A 150 50.36 32.61 11.00
N ASP A 151 51.54 32.68 10.41
CA ASP A 151 51.84 32.58 9.00
C ASP A 151 51.36 31.25 8.39
N ILE A 152 50.73 31.32 7.22
CA ILE A 152 50.07 30.20 6.49
C ILE A 152 51.10 29.19 5.95
N ASP A 153 52.39 29.50 6.01
CA ASP A 153 53.47 28.70 5.43
C ASP A 153 53.95 27.51 6.30
N SER A 154 53.36 27.28 7.48
CA SER A 154 53.84 26.28 8.46
C SER A 154 53.10 24.93 8.50
N VAL A 155 52.03 24.73 7.71
CA VAL A 155 51.28 23.46 7.71
C VAL A 155 52.14 22.33 7.11
N THR A 156 52.46 21.31 7.91
CA THR A 156 53.27 20.15 7.49
C THR A 156 52.40 19.03 6.92
N PHE A 157 53.00 18.12 6.15
CA PHE A 157 52.31 16.92 5.62
C PHE A 157 51.70 16.04 6.73
N ASN A 158 52.34 15.99 7.91
CA ASN A 158 51.82 15.20 9.03
C ASN A 158 50.55 15.82 9.61
N ASP A 159 50.45 17.16 9.65
CA ASP A 159 49.24 17.85 10.09
C ASP A 159 48.07 17.57 9.15
N ILE A 160 48.34 17.52 7.84
CA ILE A 160 47.35 17.14 6.82
C ILE A 160 46.88 15.70 7.05
N VAL A 161 47.79 14.75 7.27
CA VAL A 161 47.43 13.35 7.50
C VAL A 161 46.61 13.19 8.78
N GLU A 162 46.96 13.86 9.88
CA GLU A 162 46.22 13.78 11.14
C GLU A 162 44.78 14.30 11.00
N ILE A 163 44.60 15.42 10.29
CA ILE A 163 43.27 15.97 9.99
C ILE A 163 42.47 14.98 9.15
N LEU A 164 43.08 14.41 8.10
CA LEU A 164 42.41 13.51 7.17
C LEU A 164 41.99 12.18 7.81
N GLN A 165 42.80 11.62 8.72
CA GLN A 165 42.52 10.34 9.39
C GLN A 165 41.20 10.31 10.19
N ARG A 166 40.69 11.48 10.58
CA ARG A 166 39.45 11.61 11.36
C ARG A 166 38.19 11.63 10.49
N ASN A 167 38.33 11.59 9.16
CA ASN A 167 37.21 11.72 8.23
C ASN A 167 36.71 10.37 7.71
N SER A 168 35.47 10.35 7.22
CA SER A 168 34.92 9.15 6.57
C SER A 168 35.50 8.94 5.17
N ILE A 169 35.46 7.71 4.65
CA ILE A 169 35.87 7.40 3.25
C ILE A 169 35.12 8.28 2.25
N ASN A 170 33.82 8.50 2.48
CA ASN A 170 33.00 9.34 1.59
C ASN A 170 33.45 10.80 1.62
N GLY A 171 33.91 11.29 2.78
CA GLY A 171 34.53 12.61 2.91
C GLY A 171 35.86 12.69 2.18
N LEU A 172 36.73 11.71 2.36
CA LEU A 172 38.03 11.62 1.66
C LEU A 172 37.86 11.53 0.14
N LEU A 173 36.88 10.77 -0.34
CA LEU A 173 36.54 10.69 -1.76
C LEU A 173 36.00 12.03 -2.29
N THR A 174 35.12 12.68 -1.52
CA THR A 174 34.64 14.04 -1.85
C THR A 174 35.81 15.02 -1.97
N LEU A 175 36.82 14.88 -1.11
CA LEU A 175 38.03 15.70 -1.15
C LEU A 175 38.85 15.44 -2.42
N LEU A 176 39.07 14.19 -2.81
CA LEU A 176 39.77 13.83 -4.05
C LEU A 176 39.07 14.41 -5.29
N LEU A 177 37.74 14.33 -5.33
CA LEU A 177 36.92 14.90 -6.39
C LEU A 177 37.05 16.43 -6.43
N GLY A 178 36.99 17.08 -5.27
CA GLY A 178 37.19 18.52 -5.14
C GLY A 178 38.57 18.97 -5.63
N ILE A 179 39.64 18.27 -5.23
CA ILE A 179 41.03 18.59 -5.63
C ILE A 179 41.20 18.50 -7.14
N TYR A 180 40.65 17.47 -7.78
CA TYR A 180 40.73 17.37 -9.23
C TYR A 180 39.97 18.49 -9.92
N GLN A 181 38.75 18.77 -9.47
CA GLN A 181 37.92 19.74 -10.15
C GLN A 181 38.49 21.16 -10.02
N SER A 182 39.22 21.43 -8.94
CA SER A 182 40.10 22.61 -8.78
C SER A 182 41.22 22.68 -9.83
N ARG A 183 41.70 21.53 -10.34
CA ARG A 183 42.74 21.42 -11.38
C ARG A 183 42.19 21.40 -12.81
N SER A 184 40.87 21.21 -12.98
CA SER A 184 40.23 21.18 -14.29
C SER A 184 40.19 22.59 -14.91
N PRO A 185 40.35 22.74 -16.24
CA PRO A 185 40.24 24.04 -16.91
C PRO A 185 38.84 24.67 -16.74
N LYS A 186 37.82 23.88 -16.39
CA LYS A 186 36.52 24.37 -15.92
C LYS A 186 36.56 24.52 -14.40
N LYS A 187 36.78 25.74 -13.93
CA LYS A 187 36.83 26.07 -12.49
C LYS A 187 35.50 25.87 -11.77
N GLU A 188 34.40 25.85 -12.52
CA GLU A 188 33.05 25.72 -11.99
C GLU A 188 32.47 24.34 -12.33
N PHE A 189 31.84 23.70 -11.33
CA PHE A 189 31.26 22.36 -11.48
C PHE A 189 29.99 22.16 -10.66
N THR A 190 29.10 21.29 -11.13
CA THR A 190 27.91 20.87 -10.37
C THR A 190 28.21 19.59 -9.59
N LEU A 191 28.32 19.69 -8.26
CA LEU A 191 28.65 18.55 -7.38
C LEU A 191 27.66 17.38 -7.55
N GLY A 192 26.35 17.70 -7.69
CA GLY A 192 25.30 16.69 -7.86
C GLY A 192 25.49 15.82 -9.11
N LYS A 193 25.83 16.42 -10.26
CA LYS A 193 26.03 15.70 -11.52
C LYS A 193 27.22 14.73 -11.46
N ILE A 194 28.34 15.17 -10.87
CA ILE A 194 29.53 14.33 -10.72
C ILE A 194 29.25 13.16 -9.76
N ILE A 195 28.57 13.43 -8.64
CA ILE A 195 28.22 12.38 -7.69
C ILE A 195 27.26 11.35 -8.30
N GLU A 196 26.28 11.80 -9.09
CA GLU A 196 25.34 10.91 -9.80
C GLU A 196 26.07 10.00 -10.81
N GLU A 197 27.00 10.55 -11.59
CA GLU A 197 27.82 9.78 -12.53
C GLU A 197 28.66 8.72 -11.80
N LEU A 198 29.31 9.10 -10.71
CA LEU A 198 30.17 8.20 -9.94
C LEU A 198 29.38 7.08 -9.24
N ASN A 199 28.22 7.42 -8.68
CA ASN A 199 27.32 6.45 -8.07
C ASN A 199 26.80 5.46 -9.11
N THR A 200 26.45 5.94 -10.31
CA THR A 200 25.93 5.10 -11.40
C THR A 200 27.00 4.20 -11.99
N LYS A 201 28.20 4.74 -12.25
CA LYS A 201 29.27 4.03 -12.98
C LYS A 201 30.07 3.08 -12.09
N TYR A 202 30.28 3.42 -10.82
CA TYR A 202 31.17 2.67 -9.92
C TYR A 202 30.44 2.10 -8.70
N GLU A 203 29.10 2.17 -8.68
CA GLU A 203 28.25 1.72 -7.57
C GLU A 203 28.66 2.33 -6.22
N LEU A 204 29.11 3.58 -6.25
CA LEU A 204 29.40 4.36 -5.05
C LEU A 204 28.08 4.81 -4.41
N LYS A 205 28.08 5.01 -3.08
CA LYS A 205 26.93 5.49 -2.31
C LYS A 205 27.21 6.87 -1.73
N LEU A 206 27.65 7.79 -2.57
CA LEU A 206 27.91 9.18 -2.19
C LEU A 206 26.60 9.97 -2.12
N SER A 207 26.45 10.82 -1.10
CA SER A 207 25.32 11.74 -0.98
C SER A 207 25.79 13.16 -1.31
N SER A 208 25.07 13.85 -2.20
CA SER A 208 25.36 15.24 -2.57
C SER A 208 25.31 16.18 -1.36
N ASP A 209 24.32 16.01 -0.49
CA ASP A 209 24.16 16.83 0.72
C ASP A 209 25.30 16.60 1.72
N TYR A 210 25.69 15.33 1.90
CA TYR A 210 26.84 14.99 2.73
C TYR A 210 28.14 15.59 2.17
N SER A 211 28.40 15.39 0.88
CA SER A 211 29.59 15.91 0.22
C SER A 211 29.65 17.44 0.27
N TYR A 212 28.52 18.11 0.13
CA TYR A 212 28.42 19.56 0.27
C TYR A 212 28.75 20.01 1.71
N GLY A 213 28.07 19.43 2.70
CA GLY A 213 28.34 19.75 4.11
C GLY A 213 29.78 19.44 4.51
N PHE A 214 30.36 18.37 3.96
CA PHE A 214 31.74 18.00 4.17
C PHE A 214 32.72 19.04 3.61
N LEU A 215 32.54 19.49 2.36
CA LEU A 215 33.40 20.53 1.77
C LEU A 215 33.31 21.87 2.52
N ILE A 216 32.12 22.24 3.00
CA ILE A 216 31.95 23.43 3.85
C ILE A 216 32.71 23.27 5.17
N GLY A 217 32.53 22.14 5.86
CA GLY A 217 33.25 21.87 7.11
C GLY A 217 34.77 21.84 6.92
N PHE A 218 35.22 21.25 5.80
CA PHE A 218 36.63 21.14 5.47
C PHE A 218 37.25 22.49 5.08
N ASN A 219 36.47 23.45 4.57
CA ASN A 219 36.92 24.83 4.35
C ASN A 219 37.42 25.48 5.66
N GLY A 220 36.83 25.14 6.80
CA GLY A 220 37.27 25.59 8.12
C GLY A 220 38.69 25.14 8.51
N THR A 221 39.24 24.11 7.85
CA THR A 221 40.61 23.63 8.10
C THR A 221 41.68 24.49 7.43
N LYS A 222 41.30 25.48 6.62
CA LYS A 222 42.21 26.29 5.79
C LYS A 222 43.03 25.47 4.78
N LEU A 223 42.62 24.23 4.46
CA LEU A 223 43.16 23.46 3.33
C LEU A 223 42.45 23.79 2.01
N ILE A 224 41.33 24.52 2.07
CA ILE A 224 40.59 25.07 0.93
C ILE A 224 40.61 26.61 1.07
N LYS A 225 40.96 27.30 0.00
CA LYS A 225 41.14 28.76 -0.09
C LYS A 225 39.88 29.49 -0.57
N GLY A 226 38.90 28.79 -1.13
CA GLY A 226 37.64 29.36 -1.57
C GLY A 226 36.59 28.30 -1.87
N LEU A 227 35.35 28.58 -1.45
CA LEU A 227 34.14 27.85 -1.83
C LEU A 227 33.12 28.91 -2.27
N SER A 228 32.92 29.07 -3.58
CA SER A 228 31.85 29.92 -4.12
C SER A 228 30.71 29.06 -4.64
N LYS A 229 29.47 29.41 -4.31
CA LYS A 229 28.24 28.75 -4.80
C LYS A 229 27.45 29.75 -5.63
N ASN A 230 27.50 29.61 -6.95
CA ASN A 230 26.63 30.33 -7.89
C ASN A 230 25.72 29.33 -8.58
N ASN A 231 24.40 29.40 -8.39
CA ASN A 231 23.44 28.53 -9.11
C ASN A 231 23.83 27.03 -9.17
N GLU A 232 24.23 26.45 -8.02
CA GLU A 232 24.69 25.05 -7.88
C GLU A 232 26.08 24.72 -8.48
N GLU A 233 26.78 25.73 -8.99
CA GLU A 233 28.15 25.61 -9.45
C GLU A 233 29.13 25.98 -8.34
N PHE A 234 30.14 25.13 -8.17
CA PHE A 234 31.18 25.20 -7.17
C PHE A 234 32.50 25.61 -7.80
N SER A 235 33.23 26.52 -7.15
CA SER A 235 34.64 26.78 -7.42
C SER A 235 35.45 26.52 -6.17
N LEU A 236 36.49 25.68 -6.30
CA LEU A 236 37.38 25.24 -5.22
C LEU A 236 38.82 25.59 -5.55
N ASP A 237 39.53 26.16 -4.58
CA ASP A 237 40.99 26.31 -4.61
C ASP A 237 41.57 25.58 -3.40
N PHE A 238 42.52 24.66 -3.61
CA PHE A 238 43.16 23.91 -2.51
C PHE A 238 44.53 24.48 -2.15
N ILE A 239 44.85 24.45 -0.86
CA ILE A 239 46.19 24.73 -0.34
C ILE A 239 46.95 23.39 -0.33
N LYS A 240 48.11 23.36 -1.01
CA LYS A 240 48.94 22.17 -1.21
C LYS A 240 48.15 20.93 -1.70
N PRO A 241 47.52 20.99 -2.89
CA PRO A 241 46.68 19.92 -3.42
C PRO A 241 47.41 18.58 -3.61
N ASP A 242 48.72 18.60 -3.89
CA ASP A 242 49.53 17.37 -4.02
C ASP A 242 49.76 16.67 -2.68
N GLU A 243 50.05 17.42 -1.62
CA GLU A 243 50.22 16.88 -0.27
C GLU A 243 48.90 16.32 0.26
N THR A 244 47.80 17.03 -0.01
CA THR A 244 46.45 16.57 0.36
C THR A 244 46.08 15.29 -0.38
N THR A 245 46.33 15.20 -1.68
CA THR A 245 46.11 13.97 -2.48
C THR A 245 46.93 12.81 -1.92
N LYS A 246 48.23 13.02 -1.66
CA LYS A 246 49.11 11.99 -1.09
C LYS A 246 48.63 11.53 0.29
N GLY A 247 48.17 12.47 1.13
CA GLY A 247 47.63 12.16 2.46
C GLY A 247 46.38 11.29 2.36
N VAL A 248 45.45 11.62 1.46
CA VAL A 248 44.24 10.82 1.24
C VAL A 248 44.58 9.42 0.74
N LEU A 249 45.45 9.31 -0.28
CA LEU A 249 45.84 8.01 -0.84
C LEU A 249 46.51 7.11 0.21
N LYS A 250 47.40 7.67 1.03
CA LYS A 250 48.02 6.94 2.15
C LYS A 250 46.98 6.38 3.12
N ILE A 251 45.95 7.15 3.45
CA ILE A 251 44.88 6.71 4.36
C ILE A 251 44.01 5.63 3.69
N LEU A 252 43.73 5.77 2.38
CA LEU A 252 42.98 4.75 1.64
C LEU A 252 43.76 3.42 1.57
N ASP A 253 45.09 3.47 1.45
CA ASP A 253 45.94 2.28 1.50
C ASP A 253 45.88 1.61 2.90
N ASP A 254 45.95 2.40 3.97
CA ASP A 254 45.80 1.91 5.35
C ASP A 254 44.42 1.26 5.58
N TRP A 255 43.38 1.76 4.89
CA TRP A 255 41.99 1.27 5.04
C TRP A 255 41.65 0.13 4.08
N HIS A 256 42.45 -0.10 3.04
CA HIS A 256 42.31 -1.22 2.09
C HIS A 256 42.26 -2.57 2.83
N ALA A 257 43.06 -2.73 3.88
CA ALA A 257 43.07 -3.92 4.73
C ALA A 257 41.71 -4.23 5.38
N LYS A 258 40.84 -3.24 5.55
CA LYS A 258 39.52 -3.39 6.21
C LYS A 258 38.36 -3.51 5.21
N ALA A 259 38.47 -2.91 4.02
CA ALA A 259 37.37 -2.84 3.06
C ALA A 259 37.85 -2.88 1.59
N PRO A 260 38.56 -3.93 1.16
CA PRO A 260 39.29 -3.96 -0.11
C PRO A 260 38.37 -3.72 -1.32
N LYS A 261 37.22 -4.40 -1.38
CA LYS A 261 36.24 -4.25 -2.47
C LYS A 261 35.72 -2.82 -2.65
N TYR A 262 35.57 -2.06 -1.58
CA TYR A 262 35.08 -0.68 -1.65
C TYR A 262 36.21 0.26 -2.06
N ILE A 263 37.40 0.08 -1.47
CA ILE A 263 38.57 0.89 -1.80
C ILE A 263 39.01 0.65 -3.25
N ASP A 264 38.90 -0.57 -3.77
CA ASP A 264 39.18 -0.87 -5.18
C ASP A 264 38.22 -0.11 -6.10
N LYS A 265 36.92 -0.05 -5.78
CA LYS A 265 35.94 0.76 -6.54
C LYS A 265 36.27 2.24 -6.50
N VAL A 266 36.66 2.76 -5.33
CA VAL A 266 37.07 4.16 -5.16
C VAL A 266 38.33 4.46 -5.98
N ARG A 267 39.30 3.53 -5.98
CA ARG A 267 40.55 3.64 -6.72
C ARG A 267 40.32 3.55 -8.22
N THR A 268 39.47 2.63 -8.68
CA THR A 268 39.05 2.53 -10.09
C THR A 268 38.29 3.78 -10.51
N ALA A 269 37.35 4.28 -9.69
CA ALA A 269 36.63 5.51 -9.96
C ALA A 269 37.58 6.71 -10.12
N TYR A 270 38.56 6.83 -9.23
CA TYR A 270 39.61 7.85 -9.32
C TYR A 270 40.50 7.63 -10.57
N SER A 271 41.04 6.43 -10.78
CA SER A 271 41.91 6.08 -11.90
C SER A 271 41.27 6.28 -13.27
N ASP A 272 40.07 5.72 -13.47
CA ASP A 272 39.34 5.75 -14.75
C ASP A 272 38.86 7.15 -15.10
N TYR A 273 38.55 7.95 -14.08
CA TYR A 273 38.14 9.34 -14.28
C TYR A 273 39.36 10.26 -14.52
N TYR A 274 40.60 9.81 -14.24
CA TYR A 274 41.79 10.66 -14.28
C TYR A 274 42.94 10.22 -15.20
N GLU A 275 42.84 9.14 -15.97
CA GLU A 275 43.93 8.62 -16.83
C GLU A 275 45.27 8.40 -16.08
N ILE A 276 45.26 8.37 -14.74
CA ILE A 276 46.45 8.09 -13.94
C ILE A 276 46.50 6.58 -13.77
N LYS A 277 47.48 5.92 -14.41
CA LYS A 277 47.85 4.56 -14.05
C LYS A 277 48.38 4.58 -12.62
N ILE A 278 47.55 4.16 -11.68
CA ILE A 278 47.97 3.90 -10.31
C ILE A 278 48.80 2.62 -10.38
N GLY A 279 50.13 2.79 -10.35
CA GLY A 279 51.10 1.70 -10.27
C GLY A 279 51.36 1.29 -8.82
#